data_AF-A0A9D6S1Z7-F1
#
_entry.id   AF-A0A9D6S1Z7-F1
#
_cell.length_a   1.000
_cell.length_b   1.000
_cell.length_c   1.000
_cell.angle_alpha   90.00
_cell.angle_beta   90.00
_cell.angle_gamma   90.00
#
_symmetry.space_group_name_H-M   'P 1'
#
loop_
_entity.id
_entity.type
_entity.pdbx_description
1 polymer ?
#
loop_
_entity_poly.entity_id
_entity_poly.type
_entity_poly.pdbx_seq_one_letter_code
_entity_poly.pdbx_strand_id
1 'polypeptide(L)' 'MGTESVWRVRGVRGASTVATDTPEEILAATRELLSALLRENNIHPQDIASGLFTVTPDLRSTFPAQAAREMGLTQVPLM' A
#
# COMPACT_ATOMS: atom_id res chain seq x y z
N MET A 1 -34.50 -14.17 11.03
CA MET A 1 -33.21 -14.76 11.45
C MET A 1 -32.14 -13.85 10.89
N GLY A 2 -31.63 -12.92 11.70
CA GLY A 2 -30.69 -11.90 11.24
C GLY A 2 -29.38 -12.55 10.84
N THR A 3 -28.92 -12.29 9.62
CA THR A 3 -27.55 -12.60 9.24
C THR A 3 -26.64 -11.70 10.07
N GLU A 4 -25.99 -12.23 11.10
CA GLU A 4 -24.87 -11.54 11.73
C GLU A 4 -23.84 -11.25 10.63
N SER A 5 -23.58 -9.97 10.38
CA SER A 5 -22.52 -9.55 9.47
C SER A 5 -21.20 -9.87 10.14
N VAL A 6 -20.60 -11.01 9.79
CA VAL A 6 -19.25 -11.36 10.23
C VAL A 6 -18.28 -10.45 9.47
N TRP A 7 -17.69 -9.48 10.17
CA TRP A 7 -16.62 -8.65 9.63
C TRP A 7 -15.46 -9.55 9.22
N ARG A 8 -15.15 -9.58 7.93
CA ARG A 8 -14.11 -10.44 7.34
C ARG A 8 -12.99 -9.56 6.83
N VAL A 9 -11.78 -9.75 7.38
CA VAL A 9 -10.57 -9.11 6.88
C VAL A 9 -9.96 -9.97 5.76
N ARG A 10 -9.37 -9.32 4.75
CA ARG A 10 -8.66 -9.95 3.64
C ARG A 10 -7.33 -9.25 3.43
N GLY A 11 -6.28 -10.03 3.16
CA GLY A 11 -4.99 -9.49 2.74
C GLY A 11 -4.97 -9.32 1.22
N VAL A 12 -4.47 -8.16 0.76
CA VAL A 12 -4.18 -7.91 -0.66
C VAL A 12 -2.67 -7.78 -0.81
N ARG A 13 -2.12 -8.40 -1.85
CA ARG A 13 -0.68 -8.42 -2.12
C ARG A 13 -0.39 -7.71 -3.44
N GLY A 14 0.70 -6.97 -3.46
CA GLY A 14 1.28 -6.39 -4.66
C GLY A 14 2.81 -6.43 -4.59
N ALA A 15 3.44 -6.35 -5.75
CA ALA A 15 4.88 -6.21 -5.89
C ALA A 15 5.17 -5.37 -7.15
N SER A 16 6.25 -4.59 -7.11
CA SER A 16 6.76 -3.84 -8.26
C SER A 16 8.28 -3.78 -8.17
N THR A 17 8.93 -3.28 -9.21
CA THR A 17 10.39 -3.15 -9.32
C THR A 17 10.75 -1.74 -9.80
N VAL A 18 11.93 -1.27 -9.40
CA VAL A 18 12.53 -0.03 -9.90
C VAL A 18 13.84 -0.34 -10.62
N ALA A 19 14.27 0.53 -11.54
CA ALA A 19 15.52 0.36 -12.25
C ALA A 19 16.71 0.86 -11.41
N THR A 20 16.48 1.90 -10.60
CA THR A 20 17.50 2.56 -9.79
C THR A 20 17.00 2.80 -8.37
N ASP A 21 17.89 2.67 -7.36
CA ASP A 21 17.61 3.06 -5.97
C ASP A 21 17.60 4.59 -5.83
N THR A 22 16.54 5.23 -6.33
CA THR A 22 16.26 6.66 -6.12
C THR A 22 14.92 6.86 -5.41
N PRO A 23 14.78 7.91 -4.57
CA PRO A 23 13.51 8.20 -3.93
C PRO A 23 12.38 8.39 -4.94
N GLU A 24 12.67 9.04 -6.08
CA GLU A 24 11.69 9.35 -7.11
C GLU A 24 11.12 8.07 -7.74
N GLU A 25 11.97 7.12 -8.12
CA GLU A 25 11.54 5.85 -8.73
C GLU A 25 10.77 4.99 -7.70
N ILE A 26 11.27 4.87 -6.47
CA ILE A 26 10.61 4.07 -5.42
C ILE A 26 9.23 4.64 -5.10
N LEU A 27 9.12 5.96 -4.92
CA LEU A 27 7.83 6.59 -4.62
C LEU A 27 6.88 6.49 -5.82
N ALA A 28 7.36 6.66 -7.05
CA ALA A 28 6.53 6.52 -8.25
C ALA A 28 5.98 5.09 -8.40
N ALA A 29 6.85 4.08 -8.31
CA ALA A 29 6.45 2.67 -8.41
C ALA A 29 5.51 2.25 -7.27
N THR A 30 5.74 2.76 -6.06
CA THR A 30 4.85 2.49 -4.92
C THR A 30 3.48 3.13 -5.11
N ARG A 31 3.40 4.38 -5.61
CA ARG A 31 2.13 5.05 -5.92
C ARG A 31 1.35 4.31 -7.00
N GLU A 32 2.02 3.88 -8.06
CA GLU A 32 1.40 3.10 -9.14
C GLU A 32 0.82 1.78 -8.59
N LEU A 33 1.62 1.03 -7.84
CA LEU A 33 1.21 -0.23 -7.24
C LEU A 33 0.00 -0.06 -6.32
N LEU A 34 0.06 0.88 -5.38
CA LEU A 34 -1.05 1.14 -4.46
C LEU A 34 -2.30 1.60 -5.21
N SER A 35 -2.17 2.48 -6.21
CA SER A 35 -3.31 2.94 -7.00
C SER A 35 -3.99 1.78 -7.72
N ALA A 36 -3.22 0.86 -8.31
CA ALA A 36 -3.75 -0.34 -8.92
C ALA A 36 -4.45 -1.25 -7.89
N LEU A 37 -3.81 -1.54 -6.76
CA LEU A 37 -4.41 -2.40 -5.73
C LEU A 37 -5.73 -1.83 -5.20
N LEU A 38 -5.77 -0.53 -4.90
CA LEU A 38 -6.97 0.13 -4.39
C LEU A 38 -8.10 0.13 -5.44
N ARG A 39 -7.77 0.46 -6.70
CA ARG A 39 -8.74 0.50 -7.80
C ARG A 39 -9.32 -0.87 -8.13
N GLU A 40 -8.47 -1.86 -8.35
CA GLU A 40 -8.91 -3.20 -8.79
C GLU A 40 -9.72 -3.95 -7.71
N ASN A 41 -9.52 -3.60 -6.44
CA ASN A 41 -10.25 -4.21 -5.32
C ASN A 41 -11.37 -3.31 -4.77
N ASN A 42 -11.58 -2.12 -5.35
CA ASN A 42 -12.53 -1.11 -4.86
C ASN A 42 -12.37 -0.83 -3.35
N ILE A 43 -11.13 -0.61 -2.92
CA ILE A 43 -10.77 -0.34 -1.52
C ILE A 43 -10.68 1.17 -1.31
N HIS A 44 -11.37 1.67 -0.29
CA HIS A 44 -11.25 3.05 0.16
C HIS A 44 -10.38 3.14 1.42
N PRO A 45 -9.78 4.30 1.73
CA PRO A 45 -8.91 4.47 2.90
C PRO A 45 -9.52 3.98 4.22
N GLN A 46 -10.83 4.19 4.43
CA GLN A 46 -11.55 3.75 5.63
C GLN A 46 -11.72 2.23 5.75
N ASP A 47 -11.51 1.48 4.67
CA ASP A 47 -11.63 0.02 4.66
C ASP A 47 -10.33 -0.69 5.09
N ILE A 48 -9.22 0.07 5.18
CA ILE A 48 -7.88 -0.49 5.36
C ILE A 48 -7.55 -0.60 6.85
N ALA A 49 -7.33 -1.83 7.31
CA ALA A 49 -6.89 -2.10 8.67
C ALA A 49 -5.41 -1.71 8.89
N SER A 50 -4.53 -2.05 7.94
CA SER A 50 -3.09 -1.69 7.96
C SER A 50 -2.44 -1.95 6.59
N GLY A 51 -1.25 -1.39 6.39
CA GLY A 51 -0.36 -1.71 5.26
C GLY A 51 1.03 -2.12 5.76
N LEU A 52 1.59 -3.17 5.17
CA LEU A 52 2.96 -3.63 5.43
C LEU A 52 3.78 -3.54 4.13
N PHE A 53 4.89 -2.82 4.19
CA PHE A 53 5.83 -2.64 3.09
C PHE A 53 7.13 -3.38 3.40
N THR A 54 7.66 -4.01 2.37
CA THR A 54 8.98 -4.65 2.42
C THR A 54 9.74 -4.22 1.18
N VAL A 55 11.03 -3.94 1.34
CA VAL A 55 11.95 -3.70 0.23
C VAL A 55 13.05 -4.74 0.24
N THR A 56 13.64 -5.00 -0.91
CA THR A 56 14.86 -5.80 -1.00
C THR A 56 16.07 -5.01 -0.45
N PRO A 57 17.14 -5.67 0.03
CA PRO A 57 18.26 -5.00 0.73
C PRO A 57 19.09 -4.01 -0.12
N ASP A 58 18.90 -4.03 -1.43
CA ASP A 58 19.51 -3.13 -2.41
C ASP A 58 18.79 -1.78 -2.54
N LEU A 59 17.57 -1.63 -2.00
CA LEU A 59 16.81 -0.37 -1.99
C LEU A 59 16.89 0.29 -0.62
N ARG A 60 17.45 1.51 -0.55
CA ARG A 60 17.74 2.20 0.72
C ARG A 60 17.42 3.70 0.68
N SER A 61 17.15 4.25 -0.50
CA SER A 61 17.05 5.70 -0.69
C SER A 61 15.81 6.33 -0.05
N THR A 62 14.72 5.57 0.13
CA THR A 62 13.51 6.05 0.82
C THR A 62 12.64 4.91 1.35
N PHE A 63 11.66 5.24 2.19
CA PHE A 63 10.64 4.32 2.67
C PHE A 63 9.41 4.33 1.76
N PRO A 64 8.95 3.18 1.24
CA PRO A 64 7.75 3.10 0.40
C PRO A 64 6.49 3.67 1.07
N ALA A 65 6.37 3.55 2.40
CA ALA A 65 5.23 4.06 3.15
C ALA A 65 5.01 5.57 2.98
N GLN A 66 6.05 6.35 2.60
CA GLN A 66 5.90 7.77 2.28
C GLN A 66 4.93 7.99 1.12
N ALA A 67 4.99 7.19 0.05
CA ALA A 67 4.07 7.30 -1.09
C ALA A 67 2.60 7.13 -0.65
N ALA A 68 2.33 6.18 0.25
CA ALA A 68 0.99 6.00 0.80
C ALA A 68 0.52 7.24 1.58
N ARG A 69 1.39 7.90 2.35
CA ARG A 69 1.07 9.14 3.06
C ARG A 69 0.71 10.26 2.10
N GLU A 70 1.49 10.44 1.03
CA GLU A 70 1.25 11.44 -0.01
C GLU A 70 -0.05 11.19 -0.78
N MET A 71 -0.49 9.93 -0.89
CA MET A 71 -1.79 9.53 -1.44
C MET A 71 -2.98 9.77 -0.49
N GLY A 72 -2.74 10.31 0.72
CA GLY A 72 -3.80 10.62 1.69
C GLY A 72 -4.11 9.50 2.68
N LEU A 73 -3.34 8.41 2.71
CA LEU A 73 -3.47 7.32 3.69
C LEU A 73 -2.84 7.72 5.04
N THR A 74 -3.13 8.93 5.53
CA THR A 74 -2.50 9.53 6.72
C THR A 74 -2.96 8.92 8.03
N GLN A 75 -4.17 8.33 8.06
CA GLN A 75 -4.74 7.67 9.25
C GLN A 75 -4.57 6.15 9.24
N VAL A 76 -4.05 5.58 8.14
CA VAL A 76 -3.81 4.14 8.05
C VAL A 76 -2.54 3.80 8.83
N PRO A 77 -2.52 2.74 9.65
CA PRO A 77 -1.28 2.21 10.23
C PRO A 77 -0.41 1.61 9.12
N LEU A 78 0.80 2.16 8.93
CA LEU A 78 1.76 1.73 7.91
C LEU A 78 3.06 1.31 8.58
N MET A 79 3.63 0.19 8.14
CA MET A 79 4.93 -0.34 8.55
C MET A 79 5.81 -0.63 7.35
#